data_AF-A0A1C3KYI5-F1
#
_entry.id   AF-A0A1C3KYI5-F1
#
_cell.length_a   1.000
_cell.length_b   1.000
_cell.length_c   1.000
_cell.angle_alpha   90.00
_cell.angle_beta   90.00
_cell.angle_gamma   90.00
#
_symmetry.space_group_name_H-M   'P 1'
#
loop_
_entity.id
_entity.type
_entity.pdbx_description
1 polymer ?
#
loop_
_entity_poly.entity_id
_entity_poly.type
_entity_poly.pdbx_seq_one_letter_code
_entity_poly.pdbx_strand_id
1 'polypeptide(L)'
;MLRSSYQNDKSSCVNIKVIVRCRPLNDKEKNDINNEEVVKINNNEVILTVNRNNEIYEKKYSFDYACDKNVDQKTLFNNYIFQIVDEVIILQL
;
A
#
# COMPACT_ATOMS: atom_id res chain seq x y z
N MET A 1 34.27 38.69 12.97
CA MET A 1 34.47 37.47 12.16
C MET A 1 34.41 36.27 13.08
N LEU A 2 33.38 35.43 12.97
CA LEU A 2 33.45 33.99 13.22
C LEU A 2 32.27 33.37 12.45
N ARG A 3 32.54 32.86 11.25
CA ARG A 3 31.56 32.08 10.48
C ARG A 3 31.41 30.75 11.19
N SER A 4 30.32 30.53 11.90
CA SER A 4 29.99 29.20 12.40
C SER A 4 29.22 28.47 11.30
N SER A 5 29.98 27.69 10.53
CA SER A 5 29.51 26.76 9.52
C SER A 5 28.79 25.58 10.19
N TYR A 6 27.49 25.72 10.38
CA TYR A 6 26.56 24.59 10.52
C TYR A 6 25.70 24.53 9.26
N GLN A 7 26.33 24.17 8.14
CA GLN A 7 25.60 23.81 6.94
C GLN A 7 25.10 22.36 7.10
N ASN A 8 23.79 22.23 7.32
CA ASN A 8 22.93 21.11 6.94
C ASN A 8 23.42 19.66 7.20
N ASP A 9 23.35 19.21 8.45
CA ASP A 9 23.15 17.78 8.76
C ASP A 9 21.69 17.53 9.16
N LYS A 10 20.73 17.88 8.29
CA LYS A 10 19.44 17.20 8.35
C LYS A 10 19.65 15.85 7.67
N SER A 11 19.95 14.82 8.46
CA SER A 11 19.69 13.44 8.04
C SER A 11 18.34 13.40 7.34
N SER A 12 18.30 12.93 6.08
CA SER A 12 17.10 13.04 5.26
C SER A 12 15.95 12.32 5.97
N CYS A 13 15.00 13.08 6.51
CA CYS A 13 13.78 12.50 7.07
C CYS A 13 12.90 12.10 5.89
N VAL A 14 12.83 10.80 5.62
CA VAL A 14 11.98 10.23 4.58
C VAL A 14 10.77 9.57 5.21
N ASN A 15 9.60 9.71 4.57
CA ASN A 15 8.40 8.98 4.97
C ASN A 15 8.56 7.50 4.61
N ILE A 16 8.04 6.62 5.46
CA ILE A 16 7.92 5.19 5.14
C ILE A 16 6.76 5.03 4.16
N LYS A 17 7.03 4.48 2.97
CA LYS A 17 5.98 4.12 2.01
C LYS A 17 5.22 2.89 2.49
N VAL A 18 3.89 2.94 2.46
CA VAL A 18 2.99 1.85 2.85
C VAL A 18 2.22 1.34 1.65
N ILE A 19 2.27 0.02 1.45
CA ILE A 19 1.57 -0.68 0.37
C ILE A 19 0.57 -1.64 1.00
N VAL A 20 -0.66 -1.61 0.51
CA VAL A 20 -1.68 -2.61 0.84
C VAL A 20 -2.06 -3.41 -0.39
N ARG A 21 -2.23 -4.73 -0.20
CA ARG A 21 -2.63 -5.64 -1.28
C ARG A 21 -3.84 -6.45 -0.84
N CYS A 22 -4.94 -6.31 -1.58
CA CYS A 22 -6.09 -7.17 -1.43
C CYS A 22 -5.81 -8.48 -2.18
N ARG A 23 -5.87 -9.62 -1.49
CA ARG A 23 -5.79 -10.92 -2.17
C ARG A 23 -7.15 -11.27 -2.78
N PRO A 24 -7.19 -12.04 -3.88
CA PRO A 24 -8.45 -12.64 -4.32
C PRO A 24 -9.02 -13.56 -3.23
N LEU A 25 -10.35 -13.65 -3.21
CA LEU A 25 -11.05 -14.70 -2.46
C LEU A 25 -10.65 -16.06 -3.03
N ASN A 26 -10.39 -17.02 -2.15
CA ASN A 26 -10.18 -18.41 -2.54
C ASN A 26 -11.53 -19.10 -2.84
N ASP A 27 -11.48 -20.31 -3.39
CA ASP A 27 -12.71 -21.00 -3.81
C ASP A 27 -13.61 -21.36 -2.63
N LYS A 28 -13.05 -21.66 -1.46
CA LYS A 28 -13.86 -21.90 -0.25
C LYS A 28 -14.63 -20.65 0.16
N GLU A 29 -13.98 -19.49 0.10
CA GLU A 29 -14.59 -18.22 0.47
C GLU A 29 -15.67 -17.79 -0.51
N LYS A 30 -15.45 -17.98 -1.82
CA LYS A 30 -16.45 -17.70 -2.86
C LYS A 30 -17.70 -18.57 -2.74
N ASN A 31 -17.53 -19.81 -2.28
CA ASN A 31 -18.61 -20.78 -2.17
C ASN A 31 -19.38 -20.68 -0.85
N ASP A 32 -18.94 -19.85 0.10
CA ASP A 32 -19.65 -19.61 1.36
C ASP A 32 -20.63 -18.45 1.18
N ILE A 33 -21.92 -18.74 1.33
CA ILE A 33 -23.01 -17.76 1.24
C ILE A 33 -22.95 -16.68 2.32
N ASN A 34 -22.20 -16.89 3.40
CA ASN A 34 -22.05 -15.91 4.48
C ASN A 34 -20.88 -14.95 4.25
N ASN A 35 -20.06 -15.19 3.22
CA ASN A 35 -18.95 -14.31 2.89
C ASN A 35 -19.39 -13.23 1.89
N GLU A 36 -18.96 -12.01 2.16
CA GLU A 36 -19.16 -10.86 1.30
C GLU A 36 -17.81 -10.25 0.92
N GLU A 37 -17.69 -9.83 -0.35
CA GLU A 37 -16.55 -9.03 -0.78
C GLU A 37 -16.73 -7.58 -0.31
N VAL A 38 -16.12 -7.26 0.84
CA VAL A 38 -16.26 -5.97 1.53
C VAL A 38 -15.19 -4.94 1.16
N VAL A 39 -14.16 -5.32 0.40
CA VAL A 39 -13.03 -4.45 0.05
C VAL A 39 -13.12 -4.06 -1.41
N LYS A 40 -13.12 -2.76 -1.68
CA LYS A 40 -12.95 -2.19 -3.02
C LYS A 40 -11.72 -1.30 -3.02
N ILE A 41 -11.06 -1.22 -4.16
CA ILE A 41 -9.89 -0.35 -4.35
C ILE A 41 -10.18 0.61 -5.50
N ASN A 42 -9.92 1.88 -5.26
CA ASN A 42 -10.02 2.95 -6.25
C ASN A 42 -8.72 3.76 -6.20
N ASN A 43 -7.87 3.62 -7.22
CA ASN A 43 -6.50 4.13 -7.21
C ASN A 43 -5.75 3.67 -5.94
N ASN A 44 -5.30 4.61 -5.10
CA ASN A 44 -4.59 4.32 -3.85
C ASN A 44 -5.51 4.39 -2.60
N GLU A 45 -6.83 4.42 -2.82
CA GLU A 45 -7.84 4.40 -1.76
C GLU A 45 -8.42 2.99 -1.61
N VAL A 46 -8.39 2.46 -0.39
CA VAL A 46 -9.12 1.26 0.02
C VAL A 46 -10.44 1.70 0.63
N ILE A 47 -11.53 1.22 0.03
CA ILE A 47 -12.90 1.46 0.46
C ILE A 47 -13.40 0.15 1.08
N LEU A 48 -13.66 0.19 2.39
CA LEU A 48 -14.21 -0.93 3.15
C LEU A 48 -15.70 -0.68 3.38
N THR A 49 -16.56 -1.54 2.85
CA THR A 49 -18.01 -1.43 2.96
C THR A 49 -18.54 -2.66 3.70
N VAL A 50 -19.19 -2.44 4.85
CA VAL A 50 -19.75 -3.53 5.66
C VAL A 50 -21.22 -3.24 5.92
N ASN A 51 -22.09 -4.21 5.66
CA ASN A 51 -23.49 -4.14 6.04
C ASN A 51 -23.68 -4.72 7.46
N ARG A 52 -24.21 -3.93 8.39
CA ARG A 52 -24.59 -4.39 9.73
C ARG A 52 -26.00 -3.91 10.03
N ASN A 53 -26.91 -4.84 10.34
CA ASN A 53 -28.29 -4.54 10.74
C ASN A 53 -29.04 -3.62 9.74
N ASN A 54 -28.89 -3.86 8.43
CA ASN A 54 -29.44 -3.04 7.33
C ASN A 54 -28.86 -1.61 7.22
N GLU A 55 -27.77 -1.32 7.92
CA GLU A 55 -27.02 -0.09 7.75
C GLU A 55 -25.70 -0.36 7.02
N ILE A 56 -25.41 0.46 6.02
CA ILE A 56 -24.17 0.39 5.24
C ILE A 56 -23.14 1.29 5.90
N TYR A 57 -22.06 0.69 6.38
CA TYR A 57 -20.91 1.39 6.93
C TYR A 57 -19.79 1.41 5.91
N GLU A 58 -19.34 2.60 5.52
CA GLU A 58 -18.21 2.79 4.63
C GLU A 58 -17.04 3.45 5.36
N LYS A 59 -15.84 2.92 5.17
CA LYS A 59 -14.60 3.54 5.65
C LYS A 59 -13.55 3.55 4.57
N LYS A 60 -12.89 4.70 4.41
CA LYS A 60 -11.86 4.94 3.41
C LYS A 60 -10.49 5.06 4.05
N TYR A 61 -9.51 4.45 3.42
CA TYR A 61 -8.12 4.50 3.81
C TYR A 61 -7.26 4.85 2.61
N SER A 62 -6.37 5.83 2.77
CA SER A 62 -5.42 6.22 1.73
C SER A 62 -4.03 5.69 2.07
N PHE A 63 -3.36 5.12 1.08
CA PHE A 63 -2.00 4.60 1.19
C PHE A 63 -1.14 5.17 0.07
N ASP A 64 0.17 4.93 0.11
CA ASP A 64 1.04 5.26 -1.02
C ASP A 64 0.65 4.43 -2.25
N TYR A 65 0.31 3.14 -2.02
CA TYR A 65 -0.16 2.23 -3.05
C TYR A 65 -1.20 1.24 -2.51
N ALA A 66 -2.28 1.03 -3.28
CA ALA A 66 -3.28 0.01 -3.01
C ALA A 66 -3.44 -0.90 -4.24
N CYS A 67 -3.20 -2.21 -4.04
CA CYS A 67 -3.23 -3.21 -5.11
C CYS A 67 -4.48 -4.06 -4.98
N ASP A 68 -5.26 -4.15 -6.06
CA ASP A 68 -6.43 -5.02 -6.12
C ASP A 68 -6.04 -6.50 -6.27
N LYS A 69 -7.06 -7.35 -6.24
CA LYS A 69 -6.93 -8.81 -6.37
C LYS A 69 -6.37 -9.28 -7.71
N ASN A 70 -6.33 -8.40 -8.72
CA ASN A 70 -5.92 -8.72 -10.08
C ASN A 70 -4.43 -8.39 -10.33
N VAL A 71 -3.77 -7.68 -9.41
CA VAL A 71 -2.35 -7.38 -9.51
C VAL A 71 -1.50 -8.64 -9.29
N ASP A 72 -0.80 -9.07 -10.34
CA ASP A 72 0.11 -10.20 -10.27
C ASP A 72 1.42 -9.86 -9.52
N GLN A 73 2.17 -10.91 -9.17
CA GLN A 73 3.40 -10.76 -8.39
C GLN A 73 4.48 -9.98 -9.12
N LYS A 74 4.56 -10.13 -10.45
CA LYS A 74 5.58 -9.48 -11.28
C LYS A 74 5.35 -7.97 -11.33
N THR A 75 4.11 -7.56 -11.51
CA THR A 75 3.67 -6.17 -11.54
C THR A 75 3.89 -5.51 -10.19
N LEU A 76 3.52 -6.19 -9.09
CA LEU A 76 3.79 -5.72 -7.73
C LEU A 76 5.29 -5.47 -7.50
N PHE A 77 6.13 -6.42 -7.88
CA PHE A 77 7.58 -6.31 -7.71
C PHE A 77 8.16 -5.14 -8.53
N ASN A 78 7.87 -5.11 -9.83
CA ASN A 78 8.42 -4.12 -10.74
C ASN A 78 7.99 -2.68 -10.37
N ASN A 79 6.75 -2.50 -9.95
CA ASN A 79 6.21 -1.16 -9.71
C ASN A 79 6.63 -0.57 -8.36
N TYR A 80 6.84 -1.41 -7.34
CA TYR A 80 6.98 -0.92 -5.97
C TYR A 80 8.22 -1.42 -5.23
N ILE A 81 8.65 -2.65 -5.47
CA ILE A 81 9.76 -3.27 -4.73
C ILE A 81 11.10 -3.01 -5.43
N PHE A 82 11.10 -2.97 -6.76
CA PHE A 82 12.30 -2.77 -7.57
C PHE A 82 13.07 -1.48 -7.21
N GLN A 83 12.35 -0.40 -6.87
CA GLN A 83 12.95 0.86 -6.44
C GLN A 83 13.84 0.70 -5.19
N ILE A 84 13.44 -0.16 -4.25
CA ILE A 84 14.21 -0.44 -3.04
C ILE A 84 15.48 -1.22 -3.39
N VAL A 85 15.38 -2.17 -4.34
CA VAL A 85 16.53 -2.94 -4.81
C VAL A 85 17.55 -2.04 -5.49
N ASP A 86 17.10 -1.13 -6.35
CA ASP A 86 17.96 -0.14 -7.01
C ASP A 86 18.66 0.76 -5.99
N GLU A 87 17.96 1.27 -4.98
CA GLU A 87 18.56 2.09 -3.93
C GLU A 87 19.67 1.33 -3.17
N VAL A 88 19.45 0.06 -2.86
CA VAL A 88 20.45 -0.76 -2.13
C VAL A 88 21.66 -1.10 -3.02
N ILE A 89 21.45 -1.38 -4.30
CA ILE A 89 22.55 -1.73 -5.23
C ILE A 89 23.40 -0.49 -5.54
N ILE A 90 22.78 0.68 -5.73
CA ILE A 90 23.49 1.94 -5.97
C ILE A 90 24.38 2.33 -4.76
N LEU A 91 24.01 1.93 -3.54
CA LEU A 91 24.81 2.16 -2.34
C LEU A 91 26.03 1.22 -2.19
N GLN A 92 26.19 0.20 -3.05
CA GLN A 92 27.30 -0.76 -2.98
C GLN A 92 28.40 -0.54 -4.03
N LEU A 93 28.27 0.47 -4.90
CA LEU A 93 29.27 0.88 -5.90
C LEU A 93 29.84 2.26 -5.56
#